data_AF-A0A1F7GA01-F1
#
_entry.id   AF-A0A1F7GA01-F1
#
_cell.length_a   1.000
_cell.length_b   1.000
_cell.length_c   1.000
_cell.angle_alpha   90.00
_cell.angle_beta   90.00
_cell.angle_gamma   90.00
#
_symmetry.space_group_name_H-M   'P 1'
#
loop_
_entity.id
_entity.type
_entity.pdbx_description
1 polymer ?
#
loop_
_entity_poly.entity_id
_entity_poly.type
_entity_poly.pdbx_seq_one_letter_code
_entity_poly.pdbx_strand_id
1 'polypeptide(L)'
;MNSYHQQTKKYIFAGGILALVSAVLLASSYLNSERLNLFGKAQIKTQTVKAWNFDRSKEGWKTRFTRDSKTKNGNLEIRIGQTFFAPLIFNRKVFTQMPLPLKYFSIRLALQKRKEVNIPTAEPTPIPADPLTIEDIQLLSLPEQTNSPSATDQTLACTAEMRTCPDGTLLPRVPPSCDFLPCPVNPSSFFTFDLQLKLAGSPFWSKPIPITGKISSNFQEFTVKLPIFNPVAIEAIKIEMRNGIGRGDIVLIDSLKLLNDRFIPPTSPPSPTPIKLASCNQLCSPDGIAKPKCAPDLECTLIGPSSITPPLGLPESTSEAVNMPIAYLCRNPNNPSDLNCGMDLTPTPTPAEPCIPPPSCASGGITDEQGNRLWCDPPPDVLWCPSLETTVKPCIPRPPCADGIDSPDGYRMYCRPPDRSTADIWCPLSITPQPGTRQ
;
A
#
# COMPACT_ATOMS: atom_id res chain seq x y z
N MET A 1 47.27 -52.15 3.57
CA MET A 1 47.08 -50.70 3.33
C MET A 1 45.77 -50.33 2.62
N ASN A 2 45.21 -51.13 1.70
CA ASN A 2 43.97 -50.77 0.98
C ASN A 2 42.67 -50.77 1.83
N SER A 3 42.57 -51.57 2.89
CA SER A 3 41.36 -51.61 3.74
C SER A 3 41.16 -50.33 4.56
N TYR A 4 42.25 -49.76 5.07
CA TYR A 4 42.20 -48.52 5.88
C TYR A 4 41.75 -47.30 5.06
N HIS A 5 42.07 -47.28 3.76
CA HIS A 5 41.71 -46.19 2.85
C HIS A 5 40.21 -46.19 2.47
N GLN A 6 39.55 -47.36 2.43
CA GLN A 6 38.11 -47.42 2.21
C GLN A 6 37.31 -46.99 3.44
N GLN A 7 37.80 -47.31 4.63
CA GLN A 7 37.10 -46.98 5.87
C GLN A 7 37.13 -45.47 6.15
N THR A 8 38.26 -44.81 5.89
CA THR A 8 38.39 -43.35 6.00
C THR A 8 37.49 -42.58 5.04
N LYS A 9 37.32 -43.05 3.79
CA LYS A 9 36.39 -42.42 2.83
C LYS A 9 34.93 -42.41 3.32
N LYS A 10 34.49 -43.48 4.00
CA LYS A 10 33.13 -43.55 4.55
C LYS A 10 32.90 -42.53 5.67
N TYR A 11 33.87 -42.33 6.55
CA TYR A 11 33.76 -41.34 7.63
C TYR A 11 33.79 -39.90 7.12
N ILE A 12 34.60 -39.59 6.12
CA ILE A 12 34.64 -38.25 5.51
C ILE A 12 33.30 -37.93 4.83
N PHE A 13 32.71 -38.89 4.12
CA PHE A 13 31.42 -38.68 3.45
C PHE A 13 30.27 -38.51 4.46
N ALA A 14 30.25 -39.32 5.53
CA ALA A 14 29.26 -39.19 6.60
C ALA A 14 29.39 -37.85 7.34
N GLY A 15 30.62 -37.40 7.62
CA GLY A 15 30.88 -36.09 8.21
C GLY A 15 30.41 -34.92 7.34
N GLY A 16 30.63 -35.03 6.02
CA GLY A 16 30.15 -34.03 5.05
C GLY A 16 28.63 -33.89 5.02
N ILE A 17 27.90 -35.02 5.03
CA ILE A 17 26.42 -35.01 5.06
C ILE A 17 25.91 -34.38 6.36
N LEU A 18 26.50 -34.74 7.50
CA LEU A 18 26.06 -34.22 8.80
C LEU A 18 26.26 -32.68 8.88
N ALA A 19 27.39 -32.18 8.37
CA ALA A 19 27.66 -30.75 8.31
C ALA A 19 26.67 -30.01 7.40
N LEU A 20 26.31 -30.60 6.26
CA LEU A 20 25.38 -30.01 5.29
C LEU A 20 23.94 -29.96 5.85
N VAL A 21 23.48 -31.03 6.49
CA VAL A 21 22.16 -31.06 7.18
C VAL A 21 22.11 -30.01 8.30
N SER A 22 23.19 -29.88 9.07
CA SER A 22 23.29 -28.88 10.14
C SER A 22 23.22 -27.45 9.60
N ALA A 23 23.93 -27.17 8.50
CA ALA A 23 23.89 -25.87 7.84
C ALA A 23 22.49 -25.53 7.28
N VAL A 24 21.79 -26.50 6.69
CA VAL A 24 20.42 -26.31 6.17
C VAL A 24 19.43 -26.04 7.30
N LEU A 25 19.53 -26.76 8.44
CA LEU A 25 18.68 -26.51 9.60
C LEU A 25 18.92 -25.11 10.20
N LEU A 26 20.19 -24.70 10.32
CA LEU A 26 20.55 -23.37 10.80
C LEU A 26 20.04 -22.27 9.85
N ALA A 27 20.26 -22.40 8.54
CA ALA A 27 19.74 -21.46 7.55
C ALA A 27 18.20 -21.38 7.57
N SER A 28 17.51 -22.51 7.70
CA SER A 28 16.05 -22.57 7.79
C SER A 28 15.52 -21.91 9.06
N SER A 29 16.22 -22.07 10.19
CA SER A 29 15.89 -21.40 11.44
C SER A 29 16.10 -19.88 11.36
N TYR A 30 17.17 -19.43 10.71
CA TYR A 30 17.50 -18.01 10.53
C TYR A 30 16.47 -17.30 9.65
N LEU A 31 16.09 -17.92 8.51
CA LEU A 31 15.07 -17.37 7.60
C LEU A 31 13.67 -17.30 8.25
N ASN A 32 13.32 -18.26 9.10
CA ASN A 32 12.05 -18.21 9.85
C ASN A 32 12.05 -17.17 10.98
N SER A 33 13.20 -16.92 11.61
CA SER A 33 13.38 -15.90 12.65
C SER A 33 13.09 -14.49 12.13
N GLU A 34 13.57 -14.13 10.94
CA GLU A 34 13.35 -12.79 10.38
C GLU A 34 11.88 -12.50 10.09
N ARG A 35 11.10 -13.47 9.59
CA ARG A 35 9.66 -13.28 9.38
C ARG A 35 8.89 -13.08 10.67
N LEU A 36 9.24 -13.79 11.75
CA LEU A 36 8.60 -13.60 13.06
C LEU A 36 9.01 -12.27 13.73
N ASN A 37 10.25 -11.81 13.51
CA ASN A 37 10.75 -10.56 14.08
C ASN A 37 10.19 -9.29 13.41
N LEU A 38 9.83 -9.35 12.13
CA LEU A 38 9.21 -8.21 11.44
C LEU A 38 7.84 -7.84 12.06
N PHE A 39 7.07 -8.83 12.51
CA PHE A 39 5.77 -8.58 13.17
C PHE A 39 5.93 -8.08 14.59
N GLY A 40 6.85 -8.64 15.39
CA GLY A 40 7.15 -8.14 16.73
C GLY A 40 7.66 -6.69 16.73
N LYS A 41 8.54 -6.33 15.77
CA LYS A 41 9.04 -4.95 15.62
C LYS A 41 7.95 -3.97 15.14
N ALA A 42 6.99 -4.42 14.33
CA ALA A 42 5.86 -3.59 13.93
C ALA A 42 4.95 -3.25 15.13
N GLN A 43 4.75 -4.16 16.08
CA GLN A 43 3.91 -3.89 17.26
C GLN A 43 4.50 -2.82 18.19
N ILE A 44 5.82 -2.76 18.36
CA ILE A 44 6.47 -1.76 19.24
C ILE A 44 6.37 -0.34 18.64
N LYS A 45 6.27 -0.24 17.32
CA LYS A 45 6.22 1.03 16.58
C LYS A 45 4.82 1.44 16.16
N THR A 46 3.77 0.77 16.61
CA THR A 46 2.40 1.11 16.22
C THR A 46 1.61 1.72 17.38
N GLN A 47 0.71 2.64 17.03
CA GLN A 47 -0.31 3.20 17.92
C GLN A 47 -1.67 2.59 17.59
N THR A 48 -2.45 2.28 18.62
CA THR A 48 -3.81 1.76 18.44
C THR A 48 -4.75 2.93 18.16
N VAL A 49 -5.36 2.95 16.98
CA VAL A 49 -6.35 3.97 16.59
C VAL A 49 -7.72 3.61 17.13
N LYS A 50 -8.08 2.32 17.01
CA LYS A 50 -9.33 1.77 17.53
C LYS A 50 -9.10 0.34 17.98
N ALA A 51 -9.63 0.00 19.14
CA ALA A 51 -9.68 -1.38 19.63
C ALA A 51 -11.12 -1.73 19.98
N TRP A 52 -11.43 -3.01 19.82
CA TRP A 52 -12.64 -3.63 20.34
C TRP A 52 -12.21 -4.77 21.25
N ASN A 53 -12.63 -4.69 22.51
CA ASN A 53 -12.43 -5.71 23.53
C ASN A 53 -13.81 -6.25 23.94
N PHE A 54 -13.94 -7.55 24.16
CA PHE A 54 -15.26 -8.19 24.33
C PHE A 54 -15.62 -8.47 25.81
N ASP A 55 -15.10 -7.66 26.73
CA ASP A 55 -15.28 -7.82 28.19
C ASP A 55 -16.73 -7.83 28.63
N ARG A 56 -17.58 -6.97 28.04
CA ARG A 56 -18.97 -6.80 28.48
C ARG A 56 -19.99 -6.66 27.35
N SER A 57 -19.56 -6.35 26.13
CA SER A 57 -20.49 -6.13 25.02
C SER A 57 -19.89 -6.55 23.68
N LYS A 58 -20.76 -6.79 22.70
CA LYS A 58 -20.34 -7.07 21.32
C LYS A 58 -19.90 -5.80 20.57
N GLU A 59 -20.03 -4.60 21.14
CA GLU A 59 -19.60 -3.33 20.52
C GLU A 59 -20.03 -3.14 19.04
N GLY A 60 -21.24 -3.58 18.69
CA GLY A 60 -21.78 -3.47 17.33
C GLY A 60 -21.41 -4.63 16.39
N TRP A 61 -20.60 -5.59 16.83
CA TRP A 61 -20.30 -6.82 16.10
C TRP A 61 -21.53 -7.73 16.03
N LYS A 62 -21.85 -8.16 14.81
CA LYS A 62 -22.93 -9.10 14.48
C LYS A 62 -22.36 -10.29 13.76
N THR A 63 -23.05 -11.42 13.84
CA THR A 63 -22.66 -12.67 13.16
C THR A 63 -23.77 -13.13 12.22
N ARG A 64 -23.39 -13.82 11.14
CA ARG A 64 -24.29 -14.50 10.20
C ARG A 64 -23.72 -15.87 9.86
N PHE A 65 -24.60 -16.83 9.53
CA PHE A 65 -24.21 -18.22 9.23
C PHE A 65 -23.44 -18.87 10.40
N THR A 66 -23.83 -18.49 11.61
CA THR A 66 -23.31 -19.00 12.88
C THR A 66 -24.48 -19.47 13.71
N ARG A 67 -24.29 -20.49 14.55
CA ARG A 67 -25.35 -20.97 15.43
C ARG A 67 -25.72 -19.92 16.47
N ASP A 68 -24.72 -19.37 17.13
CA ASP A 68 -24.85 -18.35 18.14
C ASP A 68 -23.53 -17.58 18.29
N SER A 69 -23.65 -16.36 18.80
CA SER A 69 -22.50 -15.59 19.26
C SER A 69 -22.80 -15.00 20.64
N LYS A 70 -21.83 -15.01 21.53
CA LYS A 70 -21.95 -14.45 22.88
C LYS A 70 -20.62 -13.92 23.39
N THR A 71 -20.65 -12.93 24.26
CA THR A 71 -19.46 -12.45 24.96
C THR A 71 -19.32 -13.20 26.27
N LYS A 72 -18.18 -13.86 26.50
CA LYS A 72 -17.89 -14.59 27.73
C LYS A 72 -16.41 -14.42 28.09
N ASN A 73 -16.14 -14.02 29.33
CA ASN A 73 -14.79 -13.88 29.88
C ASN A 73 -13.85 -13.02 29.01
N GLY A 74 -14.29 -11.86 28.53
CA GLY A 74 -13.43 -11.02 27.66
C GLY A 74 -13.46 -11.38 26.17
N ASN A 75 -14.06 -12.51 25.80
CA ASN A 75 -14.00 -13.04 24.44
C ASN A 75 -15.35 -13.01 23.75
N LEU A 76 -15.35 -12.73 22.45
CA LEU A 76 -16.46 -13.03 21.55
C LEU A 76 -16.37 -14.51 21.15
N GLU A 77 -17.25 -15.34 21.72
CA GLU A 77 -17.43 -16.73 21.33
C GLU A 77 -18.39 -16.81 20.14
N ILE A 78 -17.95 -17.47 19.07
CA ILE A 78 -18.75 -17.70 17.86
C ILE A 78 -18.83 -19.20 17.64
N ARG A 79 -20.04 -19.76 17.73
CA ARG A 79 -20.26 -21.18 17.46
C ARG A 79 -20.63 -21.40 16.01
N ILE A 80 -19.88 -22.27 15.37
CA ILE A 80 -20.00 -22.49 13.93
C ILE A 80 -21.18 -23.43 13.67
N GLY A 81 -22.13 -22.91 12.87
CA GLY A 81 -23.37 -23.59 12.54
C GLY A 81 -23.17 -24.65 11.46
N GLN A 82 -24.28 -25.28 11.08
CA GLN A 82 -24.35 -26.35 10.09
C GLN A 82 -24.66 -25.81 8.68
N THR A 83 -24.29 -24.57 8.41
CA THR A 83 -24.66 -23.88 7.18
C THR A 83 -23.65 -24.15 6.07
N PHE A 84 -24.12 -24.28 4.84
CA PHE A 84 -23.27 -24.32 3.63
C PHE A 84 -22.53 -22.99 3.37
N PHE A 85 -22.93 -21.93 4.07
CA PHE A 85 -22.34 -20.60 3.96
C PHE A 85 -21.16 -20.40 4.90
N ALA A 86 -20.17 -19.64 4.43
CA ALA A 86 -19.01 -19.20 5.20
C ALA A 86 -19.47 -18.39 6.44
N PRO A 87 -19.04 -18.76 7.65
CA PRO A 87 -19.32 -18.01 8.87
C PRO A 87 -18.80 -16.57 8.74
N LEU A 88 -19.67 -15.61 9.06
CA LEU A 88 -19.38 -14.20 8.84
C LEU A 88 -19.56 -13.41 10.12
N ILE A 89 -18.59 -12.54 10.43
CA ILE A 89 -18.76 -11.49 11.44
C ILE A 89 -18.52 -10.11 10.83
N PHE A 90 -19.27 -9.13 11.27
CA PHE A 90 -19.16 -7.78 10.75
C PHE A 90 -19.58 -6.72 11.77
N ASN A 91 -19.02 -5.53 11.62
CA ASN A 91 -19.40 -4.35 12.39
C ASN A 91 -19.68 -3.20 11.42
N ARG A 92 -20.90 -2.63 11.45
CA ARG A 92 -21.31 -1.50 10.60
C ARG A 92 -21.21 -0.14 11.29
N LYS A 93 -20.73 -0.11 12.53
CA LYS A 93 -20.63 1.10 13.36
C LYS A 93 -19.17 1.39 13.72
N VAL A 94 -18.28 1.25 12.74
CA VAL A 94 -16.84 1.52 12.96
C VAL A 94 -16.58 3.02 12.95
N PHE A 95 -17.11 3.75 11.95
CA PHE A 95 -16.98 5.20 11.73
C PHE A 95 -15.72 5.81 12.37
N THR A 96 -14.56 5.29 11.99
CA THR A 96 -13.27 5.73 12.53
C THR A 96 -12.51 6.43 11.42
N GLN A 97 -12.21 7.72 11.62
CA GLN A 97 -11.32 8.47 10.75
C GLN A 97 -9.89 8.10 11.07
N MET A 98 -9.17 7.69 10.03
CA MET A 98 -7.85 7.12 10.14
C MET A 98 -6.79 8.18 9.83
N PRO A 99 -5.86 8.45 10.75
CA PRO A 99 -4.73 9.33 10.43
C PRO A 99 -3.84 8.69 9.36
N LEU A 100 -3.35 9.53 8.45
CA LEU A 100 -2.50 9.13 7.33
C LEU A 100 -1.12 8.64 7.80
N PRO A 101 -0.54 7.60 7.16
CA PRO A 101 -1.17 6.48 6.44
C PRO A 101 -1.30 5.27 7.36
N LEU A 102 -2.53 4.77 7.57
CA LEU A 102 -2.72 3.53 8.31
C LEU A 102 -1.96 2.38 7.66
N LYS A 103 -1.49 1.47 8.50
CA LYS A 103 -0.76 0.31 7.99
C LYS A 103 -1.39 -1.00 8.35
N TYR A 104 -2.05 -1.19 9.50
CA TYR A 104 -2.38 -2.56 9.92
C TYR A 104 -3.76 -2.77 10.55
N PHE A 105 -4.33 -3.94 10.28
CA PHE A 105 -5.43 -4.54 11.03
C PHE A 105 -4.88 -5.72 11.82
N SER A 106 -5.22 -5.81 13.11
CA SER A 106 -4.81 -6.92 13.98
C SER A 106 -6.03 -7.59 14.60
N ILE A 107 -6.00 -8.92 14.66
CA ILE A 107 -7.02 -9.75 15.29
C ILE A 107 -6.37 -10.82 16.13
N ARG A 108 -6.74 -10.89 17.41
CA ARG A 108 -6.28 -11.92 18.35
C ARG A 108 -7.40 -12.92 18.58
N LEU A 109 -7.18 -14.16 18.14
CA LEU A 109 -8.20 -15.21 18.18
C LEU A 109 -7.62 -16.59 18.47
N ALA A 110 -8.47 -17.49 18.95
CA ALA A 110 -8.20 -18.89 19.21
C ALA A 110 -9.31 -19.76 18.61
N LEU A 111 -8.99 -21.03 18.33
CA LEU A 111 -9.96 -22.00 17.85
C LEU A 111 -10.05 -23.16 18.84
N GLN A 112 -11.21 -23.31 19.44
CA GLN A 112 -11.53 -24.51 20.18
C GLN A 112 -12.17 -25.51 19.22
N LYS A 113 -11.35 -26.43 18.72
CA LYS A 113 -11.83 -27.58 17.95
C LYS A 113 -12.80 -28.37 18.82
N ARG A 114 -13.94 -28.75 18.25
CA ARG A 114 -14.82 -29.71 18.91
C ARG A 114 -13.98 -30.97 19.14
N LYS A 115 -13.83 -31.39 20.39
CA LYS A 115 -13.28 -32.71 20.68
C LYS A 115 -14.18 -33.67 19.91
N GLU A 116 -13.63 -34.38 18.93
CA GLU A 116 -14.29 -35.55 18.37
C GLU A 116 -14.46 -36.51 19.54
N VAL A 117 -15.52 -36.29 20.32
CA VAL A 117 -16.12 -37.36 21.06
C VAL A 117 -16.39 -38.37 19.97
N ASN A 118 -15.78 -39.54 20.09
CA ASN A 118 -16.17 -40.72 19.32
C ASN A 118 -17.66 -40.93 19.61
N ILE A 119 -18.51 -40.17 18.93
CA ILE A 119 -19.92 -40.43 18.85
C ILE A 119 -19.89 -41.73 18.06
N PRO A 120 -20.26 -42.87 18.67
CA PRO A 120 -20.44 -44.09 17.92
C PRO A 120 -21.28 -43.69 16.71
N THR A 121 -20.87 -44.09 15.51
CA THR A 121 -21.65 -43.91 14.29
C THR A 121 -23.00 -44.55 14.54
N ALA A 122 -23.92 -43.78 15.12
CA ALA A 122 -25.28 -44.17 15.30
C ALA A 122 -25.81 -44.18 13.88
N GLU A 123 -26.06 -45.39 13.39
CA GLU A 123 -26.79 -45.67 12.18
C GLU A 123 -27.91 -44.63 12.07
N PRO A 124 -27.96 -43.85 10.97
CA PRO A 124 -28.83 -42.69 10.88
C PRO A 124 -30.26 -43.18 11.02
N THR A 125 -30.84 -43.00 12.21
CA THR A 125 -32.27 -43.18 12.39
C THR A 125 -32.91 -42.21 11.39
N PRO A 126 -33.75 -42.68 10.47
CA PRO A 126 -34.38 -41.82 9.47
C PRO A 126 -35.12 -40.71 10.20
N ILE A 127 -34.57 -39.50 10.12
CA ILE A 127 -35.24 -38.31 10.62
C ILE A 127 -36.49 -38.19 9.74
N PRO A 128 -37.71 -38.09 10.32
CA PRO A 128 -38.89 -37.77 9.54
C PRO A 128 -38.61 -36.47 8.81
N ALA A 129 -38.58 -36.53 7.47
CA ALA A 129 -38.41 -35.34 6.66
C ALA A 129 -39.62 -34.45 6.90
N ASP A 130 -39.44 -33.35 7.62
CA ASP A 130 -40.43 -32.28 7.63
C ASP A 130 -40.60 -31.82 6.17
N PRO A 131 -41.84 -31.76 5.65
CA PRO A 131 -42.09 -31.36 4.28
C PRO A 131 -41.56 -29.94 4.08
N LEU A 132 -40.62 -29.79 3.14
CA LEU A 132 -40.11 -28.49 2.70
C LEU A 132 -41.29 -27.59 2.31
N THR A 133 -41.30 -26.37 2.83
CA THR A 133 -42.33 -25.41 2.46
C THR A 133 -42.13 -24.96 1.02
N ILE A 134 -43.21 -24.52 0.35
CA ILE A 134 -43.14 -24.03 -1.04
C ILE A 134 -42.14 -22.86 -1.18
N GLU A 135 -41.92 -22.09 -0.11
CA GLU A 135 -40.95 -20.99 -0.06
C GLU A 135 -39.49 -21.49 -0.10
N ASP A 136 -39.20 -22.62 0.56
CA ASP A 136 -37.88 -23.26 0.53
C ASP A 136 -37.57 -23.82 -0.87
N ILE A 137 -38.59 -24.35 -1.56
CA ILE A 137 -38.46 -24.87 -2.93
C ILE A 137 -38.21 -23.72 -3.92
N GLN A 138 -38.83 -22.55 -3.72
CA GLN A 138 -38.60 -21.38 -4.58
C GLN A 138 -37.21 -20.75 -4.39
N LEU A 139 -36.64 -20.79 -3.19
CA LEU A 139 -35.27 -20.32 -2.94
C LEU A 139 -34.20 -21.22 -3.56
N LEU A 140 -34.45 -22.54 -3.64
CA LEU A 140 -33.55 -23.51 -4.25
C LEU A 140 -33.66 -23.58 -5.79
N SER A 141 -34.68 -22.94 -6.37
CA SER A 141 -34.94 -22.92 -7.81
C SER A 141 -34.33 -21.71 -8.53
N LEU A 142 -33.56 -20.85 -7.84
CA LEU A 142 -32.87 -19.72 -8.46
C LEU A 142 -31.70 -20.25 -9.32
N PRO A 143 -31.70 -20.02 -10.65
CA PRO A 143 -30.65 -20.55 -11.50
C PRO A 143 -29.32 -19.86 -11.20
N GLU A 144 -28.34 -20.62 -10.68
CA GLU A 144 -26.94 -20.26 -10.75
C GLU A 144 -26.56 -20.13 -12.23
N GLN A 145 -26.34 -18.88 -12.68
CA GLN A 145 -25.82 -18.61 -14.02
C GLN A 145 -24.39 -19.14 -14.13
N THR A 146 -24.26 -20.39 -14.55
CA THR A 146 -23.02 -20.93 -15.07
C THR A 146 -23.17 -21.03 -16.58
N ASN A 147 -22.57 -20.08 -17.30
CA ASN A 147 -22.35 -20.20 -18.73
C ASN A 147 -21.46 -21.43 -18.98
N SER A 148 -22.02 -22.47 -19.59
CA SER A 148 -21.26 -23.59 -20.15
C SER A 148 -21.74 -23.86 -21.58
N PRO A 149 -20.84 -23.90 -22.59
CA PRO A 149 -21.24 -24.12 -23.97
C PRO A 149 -21.56 -25.60 -24.21
N SER A 150 -22.74 -25.80 -24.76
CA SER A 150 -23.27 -27.07 -25.29
C SER A 150 -22.44 -27.58 -26.47
N ALA A 151 -22.10 -28.88 -26.47
CA ALA A 151 -22.29 -29.73 -27.65
C ALA A 151 -21.97 -31.22 -27.35
N THR A 152 -23.01 -32.06 -27.53
CA THR A 152 -22.95 -33.52 -27.82
C THR A 152 -22.49 -34.44 -26.68
N ASP A 153 -23.40 -34.73 -25.74
CA ASP A 153 -23.12 -35.47 -24.51
C ASP A 153 -23.89 -36.81 -24.48
N GLN A 154 -23.17 -37.93 -24.63
CA GLN A 154 -23.63 -39.19 -24.04
C GLN A 154 -23.60 -38.96 -22.54
N THR A 155 -24.75 -38.74 -21.90
CA THR A 155 -24.84 -38.42 -20.48
C THR A 155 -24.32 -39.60 -19.67
N LEU A 156 -23.01 -39.65 -19.46
CA LEU A 156 -22.35 -40.69 -18.69
C LEU A 156 -22.66 -40.43 -17.22
N ALA A 157 -23.71 -41.09 -16.74
CA ALA A 157 -24.08 -41.04 -15.34
C ALA A 157 -23.09 -41.89 -14.53
N CYS A 158 -22.35 -41.25 -13.63
CA CYS A 158 -21.52 -41.95 -12.67
C CYS A 158 -22.37 -42.56 -11.56
N THR A 159 -21.92 -43.68 -11.01
CA THR A 159 -22.50 -44.29 -9.81
C THR A 159 -22.47 -43.29 -8.65
N ALA A 160 -23.55 -43.23 -7.86
CA ALA A 160 -23.70 -42.30 -6.72
C ALA A 160 -22.89 -42.69 -5.47
N GLU A 161 -21.80 -43.41 -5.66
CA GLU A 161 -20.90 -43.81 -4.58
C GLU A 161 -20.06 -42.61 -4.11
N MET A 162 -19.76 -42.61 -2.81
CA MET A 162 -18.97 -41.55 -2.17
C MET A 162 -17.72 -42.16 -1.54
N ARG A 163 -16.59 -41.49 -1.70
CA ARG A 163 -15.34 -41.82 -1.01
C ARG A 163 -15.13 -40.89 0.16
N THR A 164 -14.98 -41.44 1.35
CA THR A 164 -14.60 -40.66 2.54
C THR A 164 -13.09 -40.41 2.52
N CYS A 165 -12.70 -39.16 2.62
CA CYS A 165 -11.31 -38.74 2.77
C CYS A 165 -10.84 -38.85 4.23
N PRO A 166 -9.52 -38.83 4.50
CA PRO A 166 -8.99 -38.90 5.86
C PRO A 166 -9.48 -37.79 6.80
N ASP A 167 -9.97 -36.67 6.25
CA ASP A 167 -10.59 -35.55 6.97
C ASP A 167 -12.10 -35.72 7.23
N GLY A 168 -12.70 -36.84 6.79
CA GLY A 168 -14.12 -37.14 6.91
C GLY A 168 -14.99 -36.55 5.78
N THR A 169 -14.41 -35.81 4.83
CA THR A 169 -15.16 -35.25 3.69
C THR A 169 -15.58 -36.37 2.73
N LEU A 170 -16.82 -36.30 2.23
CA LEU A 170 -17.35 -37.24 1.22
C LEU A 170 -17.14 -36.66 -0.17
N LEU A 171 -16.43 -37.39 -1.04
CA LEU A 171 -16.20 -37.01 -2.42
C LEU A 171 -17.05 -37.87 -3.37
N PRO A 172 -17.84 -37.25 -4.26
CA PRO A 172 -18.54 -37.97 -5.32
C PRO A 172 -17.59 -38.30 -6.48
N ARG A 173 -18.04 -39.21 -7.35
CA ARG A 173 -17.43 -39.43 -8.67
C ARG A 173 -17.80 -38.30 -9.60
N VAL A 174 -16.87 -37.89 -10.46
CA VAL A 174 -17.09 -36.80 -11.42
C VAL A 174 -16.92 -37.32 -12.85
N PRO A 175 -17.92 -37.13 -13.74
CA PRO A 175 -17.77 -37.47 -15.16
C PRO A 175 -16.69 -36.59 -15.82
N PRO A 176 -16.04 -37.04 -16.91
CA PRO A 176 -16.38 -38.21 -17.71
C PRO A 176 -15.66 -39.51 -17.30
N SER A 177 -14.64 -39.46 -16.44
CA SER A 177 -13.94 -40.69 -16.03
C SER A 177 -14.65 -41.43 -14.90
N CYS A 178 -15.60 -40.78 -14.23
CA CYS A 178 -16.24 -41.26 -13.01
C CYS A 178 -15.21 -41.60 -11.92
N ASP A 179 -14.07 -40.93 -11.91
CA ASP A 179 -13.11 -41.04 -10.81
C ASP A 179 -13.55 -40.17 -9.64
N PHE A 180 -13.15 -40.56 -8.43
CA PHE A 180 -13.26 -39.69 -7.28
C PHE A 180 -12.32 -38.50 -7.43
N LEU A 181 -12.79 -37.32 -7.05
CA LEU A 181 -11.90 -36.18 -6.85
C LEU A 181 -10.76 -36.56 -5.87
N PRO A 182 -9.55 -36.02 -6.05
CA PRO A 182 -8.49 -36.22 -5.09
C PRO A 182 -8.92 -35.69 -3.72
N CYS A 183 -8.59 -36.43 -2.67
CA CYS A 183 -8.79 -35.92 -1.31
C CYS A 183 -8.03 -34.61 -1.13
N PRO A 184 -8.64 -33.60 -0.48
CA PRO A 184 -7.92 -32.39 -0.14
C PRO A 184 -6.65 -32.78 0.63
N VAL A 185 -5.51 -32.26 0.17
CA VAL A 185 -4.18 -32.68 0.62
C VAL A 185 -3.96 -32.21 2.06
N ASN A 186 -4.37 -33.06 3.01
CA ASN A 186 -4.55 -32.75 4.43
C ASN A 186 -5.55 -31.59 4.67
N PRO A 187 -6.38 -31.63 5.73
CA PRO A 187 -6.97 -30.40 6.21
C PRO A 187 -5.79 -29.51 6.55
N SER A 188 -5.58 -28.49 5.74
CA SER A 188 -4.52 -27.53 5.98
C SER A 188 -4.75 -27.06 7.41
N SER A 189 -3.78 -27.30 8.30
CA SER A 189 -3.81 -26.76 9.68
C SER A 189 -3.84 -25.22 9.71
N PHE A 190 -3.95 -24.61 8.53
CA PHE A 190 -4.05 -23.21 8.26
C PHE A 190 -5.52 -22.83 8.21
N PHE A 191 -5.87 -21.94 9.11
CA PHE A 191 -7.10 -21.18 9.07
C PHE A 191 -6.94 -20.03 8.08
N THR A 192 -7.96 -19.80 7.25
CA THR A 192 -8.02 -18.65 6.35
C THR A 192 -9.33 -17.90 6.54
N PHE A 193 -9.24 -16.58 6.63
CA PHE A 193 -10.39 -15.70 6.60
C PHE A 193 -10.10 -14.47 5.76
N ASP A 194 -11.15 -13.91 5.16
CA ASP A 194 -11.07 -12.71 4.35
C ASP A 194 -11.47 -11.50 5.17
N LEU A 195 -10.60 -10.49 5.22
CA LEU A 195 -10.92 -9.17 5.72
C LEU A 195 -11.41 -8.28 4.57
N GLN A 196 -12.58 -7.69 4.74
CA GLN A 196 -13.12 -6.68 3.84
C GLN A 196 -13.51 -5.42 4.61
N LEU A 197 -13.18 -4.27 4.03
CA LEU A 197 -13.42 -2.96 4.61
C LEU A 197 -14.41 -2.21 3.75
N LYS A 198 -15.34 -1.50 4.37
CA LYS A 198 -16.20 -0.53 3.70
C LYS A 198 -15.74 0.87 4.08
N LEU A 199 -15.30 1.62 3.08
CA LEU A 199 -14.82 3.00 3.25
C LEU A 199 -16.03 3.94 3.28
N ALA A 200 -15.98 5.00 4.08
CA ALA A 200 -17.05 5.99 4.16
C ALA A 200 -17.30 6.62 2.78
N GLY A 201 -18.56 6.70 2.39
CA GLY A 201 -18.97 7.20 1.06
C GLY A 201 -18.83 6.17 -0.06
N SER A 202 -18.19 5.01 0.17
CA SER A 202 -18.15 3.94 -0.81
C SER A 202 -19.38 3.05 -0.71
N PRO A 203 -20.10 2.79 -1.82
CA PRO A 203 -21.21 1.83 -1.82
C PRO A 203 -20.74 0.38 -1.78
N PHE A 204 -19.46 0.11 -2.05
CA PHE A 204 -18.91 -1.24 -2.20
C PHE A 204 -17.93 -1.61 -1.07
N TRP A 205 -17.79 -2.91 -0.86
CA TRP A 205 -16.74 -3.46 0.00
C TRP A 205 -15.41 -3.50 -0.77
N SER A 206 -14.29 -3.38 -0.05
CA SER A 206 -12.97 -3.61 -0.61
C SER A 206 -12.83 -5.04 -1.14
N LYS A 207 -11.83 -5.25 -2.00
CA LYS A 207 -11.38 -6.61 -2.35
C LYS A 207 -11.04 -7.39 -1.06
N PRO A 208 -11.34 -8.70 -1.00
CA PRO A 208 -10.94 -9.57 0.10
C PRO A 208 -9.43 -9.52 0.34
N ILE A 209 -9.04 -9.32 1.61
CA ILE A 209 -7.66 -9.41 2.06
C ILE A 209 -7.54 -10.74 2.82
N PRO A 210 -6.97 -11.79 2.20
CA PRO A 210 -6.87 -13.09 2.83
C PRO A 210 -5.85 -13.06 3.95
N ILE A 211 -6.24 -13.55 5.13
CA ILE A 211 -5.38 -13.75 6.27
C ILE A 211 -5.31 -15.24 6.53
N THR A 212 -4.12 -15.81 6.34
CA THR A 212 -3.86 -17.23 6.51
C THR A 212 -2.86 -17.43 7.64
N GLY A 213 -3.14 -18.37 8.53
CA GLY A 213 -2.19 -18.75 9.56
C GLY A 213 -2.62 -20.01 10.30
N LYS A 214 -1.72 -20.59 11.10
CA LYS A 214 -2.06 -21.76 11.92
C LYS A 214 -2.81 -21.28 13.14
N ILE A 215 -3.95 -21.89 13.43
CA ILE A 215 -4.72 -21.57 14.64
C ILE A 215 -4.75 -22.76 15.57
N SER A 216 -4.59 -22.49 16.85
CA SER A 216 -4.62 -23.50 17.92
C SER A 216 -5.70 -23.13 18.94
N SER A 217 -5.82 -23.96 19.99
CA SER A 217 -6.60 -23.61 21.19
C SER A 217 -6.03 -22.40 21.93
N ASN A 218 -4.75 -22.05 21.72
CA ASN A 218 -4.14 -20.85 22.26
C ASN A 218 -4.43 -19.63 21.38
N PHE A 219 -4.60 -18.47 22.01
CA PHE A 219 -4.76 -17.19 21.32
C PHE A 219 -3.51 -16.84 20.51
N GLN A 220 -3.72 -16.54 19.24
CA GLN A 220 -2.70 -16.04 18.33
C GLN A 220 -3.16 -14.71 17.73
N GLU A 221 -2.21 -13.81 17.52
CA GLU A 221 -2.46 -12.51 16.92
C GLU A 221 -2.06 -12.54 15.44
N PHE A 222 -3.01 -12.17 14.59
CA PHE A 222 -2.82 -12.06 13.14
C PHE A 222 -2.88 -10.60 12.76
N THR A 223 -1.78 -10.08 12.20
CA THR A 223 -1.68 -8.69 11.76
C THR A 223 -1.46 -8.63 10.27
N VAL A 224 -2.29 -7.89 9.55
CA VAL A 224 -2.20 -7.70 8.09
C VAL A 224 -2.01 -6.25 7.73
N LYS A 225 -1.23 -6.00 6.67
CA LYS A 225 -1.06 -4.65 6.13
C LYS A 225 -2.26 -4.27 5.26
N LEU A 226 -2.84 -3.09 5.49
CA LEU A 226 -3.95 -2.58 4.69
C LEU A 226 -3.43 -1.84 3.44
N PRO A 227 -4.00 -2.04 2.25
CA PRO A 227 -3.53 -1.44 0.99
C PRO A 227 -3.97 0.02 0.78
N ILE A 228 -4.25 0.78 1.84
CA ILE A 228 -4.93 2.08 1.75
C ILE A 228 -3.91 3.22 1.74
N PHE A 229 -3.94 4.03 0.69
CA PHE A 229 -3.21 5.28 0.56
C PHE A 229 -4.22 6.42 0.75
N ASN A 230 -3.94 7.40 1.61
CA ASN A 230 -4.82 8.54 2.00
C ASN A 230 -5.65 8.29 3.28
N PRO A 231 -6.06 9.35 4.01
CA PRO A 231 -6.79 9.20 5.25
C PRO A 231 -8.19 8.80 4.86
N VAL A 232 -8.63 7.62 5.30
CA VAL A 232 -9.95 7.11 4.92
C VAL A 232 -10.72 6.77 6.18
N ALA A 233 -11.94 7.28 6.27
CA ALA A 233 -12.86 6.85 7.31
C ALA A 233 -13.35 5.43 7.00
N ILE A 234 -13.16 4.50 7.93
CA ILE A 234 -13.71 3.15 7.82
C ILE A 234 -15.12 3.17 8.41
N GLU A 235 -16.13 2.86 7.58
CA GLU A 235 -17.54 2.77 7.97
C GLU A 235 -17.85 1.40 8.59
N ALA A 236 -17.40 0.34 7.93
CA ALA A 236 -17.69 -1.04 8.33
C ALA A 236 -16.52 -1.99 8.08
N ILE A 237 -16.45 -3.04 8.90
CA ILE A 237 -15.50 -4.15 8.78
C ILE A 237 -16.30 -5.45 8.64
N LYS A 238 -15.85 -6.34 7.76
CA LYS A 238 -16.42 -7.66 7.52
C LYS A 238 -15.29 -8.69 7.49
N ILE A 239 -15.50 -9.80 8.20
CA ILE A 239 -14.54 -10.89 8.34
C ILE A 239 -15.28 -12.18 7.99
N GLU A 240 -14.87 -12.84 6.93
CA GLU A 240 -15.49 -14.05 6.40
C GLU A 240 -14.55 -15.25 6.56
N MET A 241 -14.98 -16.25 7.31
CA MET A 241 -14.19 -17.44 7.59
C MET A 241 -14.28 -18.42 6.41
N ARG A 242 -13.16 -18.69 5.73
CA ARG A 242 -13.11 -19.52 4.52
C ARG A 242 -12.78 -20.98 4.84
N ASN A 243 -11.59 -21.21 5.39
CA ASN A 243 -10.99 -22.54 5.54
C ASN A 243 -10.51 -22.77 6.97
N GLY A 244 -10.41 -24.04 7.39
CA GLY A 244 -9.82 -24.43 8.67
C GLY A 244 -10.78 -24.44 9.87
N ILE A 245 -12.06 -24.13 9.66
CA ILE A 245 -13.11 -24.14 10.68
C ILE A 245 -14.21 -25.11 10.25
N GLY A 246 -14.55 -26.03 11.14
CA GLY A 246 -15.55 -27.08 10.89
C GLY A 246 -16.81 -26.98 11.73
N ARG A 247 -17.69 -27.95 11.44
CA ARG A 247 -18.91 -28.34 12.18
C ARG A 247 -18.81 -28.21 13.70
N GLY A 248 -19.28 -27.11 14.30
CA GLY A 248 -19.39 -27.00 15.76
C GLY A 248 -18.09 -26.62 16.47
N ASP A 249 -17.08 -26.20 15.71
CA ASP A 249 -15.94 -25.47 16.26
C ASP A 249 -16.40 -24.17 16.92
N ILE A 250 -15.61 -23.69 17.87
CA ILE A 250 -15.85 -22.41 18.55
C ILE A 250 -14.66 -21.49 18.26
N VAL A 251 -14.95 -20.37 17.61
CA VAL A 251 -13.95 -19.30 17.42
C VAL A 251 -14.06 -18.36 18.60
N LEU A 252 -12.93 -18.12 19.26
CA LEU A 252 -12.80 -17.18 20.36
C LEU A 252 -12.03 -15.98 19.84
N ILE A 253 -12.64 -14.79 19.84
CA ILE A 253 -11.94 -13.55 19.48
C ILE A 253 -11.77 -12.73 20.75
N ASP A 254 -10.52 -12.48 21.11
CA ASP A 254 -10.13 -11.71 22.31
C ASP A 254 -10.16 -10.21 22.00
N SER A 255 -9.49 -9.81 20.91
CA SER A 255 -9.41 -8.40 20.52
C SER A 255 -9.28 -8.18 19.02
N LEU A 256 -9.81 -7.04 18.58
CA LEU A 256 -9.68 -6.52 17.22
C LEU A 256 -9.09 -5.11 17.30
N LYS A 257 -8.09 -4.81 16.48
CA LYS A 257 -7.38 -3.54 16.53
C LYS A 257 -7.13 -2.97 15.14
N LEU A 258 -7.30 -1.67 15.03
CA LEU A 258 -6.81 -0.85 13.93
C LEU A 258 -5.56 -0.14 14.41
N LEU A 259 -4.45 -0.37 13.72
CA LEU A 259 -3.13 0.09 14.13
C LEU A 259 -2.56 1.04 13.06
N ASN A 260 -1.98 2.13 13.52
CA ASN A 260 -1.18 3.03 12.69
C ASN A 260 0.27 3.02 13.16
N ASP A 261 1.21 3.43 12.32
CA ASP A 261 2.56 3.71 12.81
C ASP A 261 2.50 4.83 13.86
N ARG A 262 3.29 4.67 14.90
CA ARG A 262 3.47 5.68 15.93
C ARG A 262 4.11 6.88 15.27
N PHE A 263 3.45 8.03 15.32
CA PHE A 263 4.07 9.28 14.91
C PHE A 263 5.23 9.53 15.89
N ILE A 264 6.45 9.34 15.43
CA ILE A 264 7.64 9.77 16.17
C ILE A 264 7.83 11.22 15.72
N PRO A 265 7.45 12.23 16.54
CA PRO A 265 7.78 13.60 16.21
C PRO A 265 9.30 13.67 16.00
N PRO A 266 9.80 14.42 15.00
CA PRO A 266 11.23 14.54 14.77
C PRO A 266 11.90 14.99 16.07
N THR A 267 12.74 14.13 16.64
CA THR A 267 13.40 14.34 17.93
C THR A 267 14.48 15.42 17.86
N SER A 268 14.88 15.81 16.65
CA SER A 268 15.68 17.00 16.42
C SER A 268 14.76 18.15 16.01
N PRO A 269 14.81 19.33 16.67
CA PRO A 269 14.25 20.54 16.07
C PRO A 269 14.79 20.66 14.65
N PRO A 270 13.99 21.12 13.67
CA PRO A 270 14.49 21.31 12.31
C PRO A 270 15.75 22.15 12.42
N SER A 271 16.88 21.60 11.99
CA SER A 271 18.11 22.38 11.85
C SER A 271 17.71 23.64 11.08
N PRO A 272 17.96 24.84 11.61
CA PRO A 272 17.44 26.07 11.04
C PRO A 272 17.78 26.07 9.56
N THR A 273 16.74 25.96 8.72
CA THR A 273 16.93 26.01 7.27
C THR A 273 17.64 27.33 7.02
N PRO A 274 18.82 27.34 6.38
CA PRO A 274 19.52 28.58 6.11
C PRO A 274 18.53 29.53 5.44
N ILE A 275 18.33 30.68 6.07
CA ILE A 275 17.36 31.68 5.62
C ILE A 275 17.71 31.97 4.16
N LYS A 276 16.83 31.58 3.23
CA LYS A 276 17.02 31.92 1.82
C LYS A 276 16.94 33.43 1.71
N LEU A 277 18.08 34.06 1.50
CA LEU A 277 18.17 35.49 1.23
C LEU A 277 17.66 35.75 -0.19
N ALA A 278 16.85 36.78 -0.34
CA ALA A 278 16.37 37.23 -1.63
C ALA A 278 17.51 37.84 -2.44
N SER A 279 17.67 37.36 -3.67
CA SER A 279 18.58 37.90 -4.68
C SER A 279 18.09 39.27 -5.19
N CYS A 280 18.93 39.98 -5.95
CA CYS A 280 18.53 41.19 -6.68
C CYS A 280 17.21 41.01 -7.43
N ASN A 281 16.33 42.02 -7.36
CA ASN A 281 14.98 42.04 -7.96
C ASN A 281 14.02 40.94 -7.48
N GLN A 282 14.32 40.23 -6.40
CA GLN A 282 13.34 39.36 -5.76
C GLN A 282 12.47 40.15 -4.79
N LEU A 283 11.22 39.70 -4.66
CA LEU A 283 10.23 40.28 -3.74
C LEU A 283 10.71 40.15 -2.29
N CYS A 284 10.69 41.27 -1.58
CA CYS A 284 11.04 41.34 -0.17
C CYS A 284 9.87 41.89 0.66
N SER A 285 9.98 41.80 1.98
CA SER A 285 9.05 42.42 2.93
C SER A 285 9.88 43.17 3.98
N PRO A 286 9.57 44.45 4.24
CA PRO A 286 10.31 45.24 5.22
C PRO A 286 10.21 44.64 6.64
N ASP A 287 9.10 43.97 6.95
CA ASP A 287 8.85 43.37 8.26
C ASP A 287 9.40 41.94 8.40
N GLY A 288 9.81 41.29 7.30
CA GLY A 288 10.39 39.94 7.31
C GLY A 288 9.45 38.79 7.71
N ILE A 289 8.16 39.07 7.95
CA ILE A 289 7.18 38.07 8.44
C ILE A 289 6.64 37.18 7.31
N ALA A 290 6.61 37.67 6.05
CA ALA A 290 5.98 36.97 4.93
C ALA A 290 6.87 36.74 3.69
N LYS A 291 8.04 37.39 3.60
CA LYS A 291 8.93 37.30 2.43
C LYS A 291 10.41 37.29 2.87
N PRO A 292 11.31 36.69 2.06
CA PRO A 292 12.75 36.62 2.36
C PRO A 292 13.39 37.99 2.58
N LYS A 293 14.35 38.06 3.52
CA LYS A 293 15.24 39.21 3.68
C LYS A 293 16.18 39.29 2.49
N CYS A 294 16.54 40.50 2.06
CA CYS A 294 17.52 40.69 1.00
C CYS A 294 18.90 40.18 1.41
N ALA A 295 19.70 39.74 0.43
CA ALA A 295 21.11 39.45 0.63
C ALA A 295 21.87 40.64 1.25
N PRO A 296 23.02 40.42 1.90
CA PRO A 296 23.91 41.51 2.33
C PRO A 296 24.12 42.50 1.18
N ASP A 297 24.16 43.79 1.49
CA ASP A 297 24.35 44.90 0.53
C ASP A 297 23.14 45.28 -0.34
N LEU A 298 21.98 44.64 -0.13
CA LEU A 298 20.72 45.00 -0.79
C LEU A 298 19.69 45.53 0.21
N GLU A 299 18.97 46.59 -0.18
CA GLU A 299 17.87 47.16 0.59
C GLU A 299 16.52 46.89 -0.07
N CYS A 300 15.52 46.63 0.77
CA CYS A 300 14.15 46.37 0.33
C CYS A 300 13.47 47.68 -0.05
N THR A 301 13.45 47.99 -1.35
CA THR A 301 13.03 49.29 -1.86
C THR A 301 11.62 49.22 -2.44
N LEU A 302 10.83 50.26 -2.18
CA LEU A 302 9.49 50.40 -2.72
C LEU A 302 9.52 50.72 -4.21
N ILE A 303 8.80 49.95 -5.03
CA ILE A 303 8.64 50.28 -6.45
C ILE A 303 7.38 51.13 -6.60
N GLY A 304 7.58 52.39 -6.99
CA GLY A 304 6.49 53.28 -7.34
C GLY A 304 5.73 52.78 -8.60
N PRO A 305 4.45 53.12 -8.76
CA PRO A 305 3.61 52.65 -9.86
C PRO A 305 4.07 53.09 -11.27
N SER A 306 5.09 53.93 -11.37
CA SER A 306 5.59 54.51 -12.62
C SER A 306 6.61 53.68 -13.39
N SER A 307 7.04 52.51 -12.89
CA SER A 307 8.08 51.69 -13.56
C SER A 307 7.61 50.35 -14.12
N ILE A 308 6.30 50.09 -14.16
CA ILE A 308 5.74 48.89 -14.78
C ILE A 308 5.07 49.35 -16.08
N THR A 309 5.77 49.20 -17.20
CA THR A 309 5.16 49.39 -18.52
C THR A 309 4.05 48.34 -18.67
N PRO A 310 2.77 48.72 -18.78
CA PRO A 310 1.71 47.74 -19.00
C PRO A 310 1.92 47.07 -20.36
N PRO A 311 1.62 45.77 -20.51
CA PRO A 311 1.66 45.11 -21.80
C PRO A 311 0.72 45.83 -22.77
N LEU A 312 1.24 46.24 -23.93
CA LEU A 312 0.48 46.91 -24.97
C LEU A 312 -0.70 46.04 -25.42
N GLY A 313 -1.92 46.53 -25.19
CA GLY A 313 -3.13 46.04 -25.86
C GLY A 313 -4.28 45.69 -24.93
N LEU A 314 -5.00 46.70 -24.41
CA LEU A 314 -6.37 46.57 -23.91
C LEU A 314 -7.08 47.94 -24.01
N PRO A 315 -8.36 47.98 -24.47
CA PRO A 315 -9.08 49.23 -24.66
C PRO A 315 -9.63 49.82 -23.36
N GLU A 316 -9.62 51.15 -23.28
CA GLU A 316 -10.17 51.97 -22.19
C GLU A 316 -11.65 51.66 -21.91
N SER A 317 -11.99 51.21 -20.70
CA SER A 317 -13.28 51.56 -20.09
C SER A 317 -13.31 51.39 -18.57
N THR A 318 -13.94 52.37 -17.93
CA THR A 318 -14.48 52.44 -16.56
C THR A 318 -13.51 52.49 -15.37
N SER A 319 -13.58 53.64 -14.70
CA SER A 319 -12.86 54.05 -13.51
C SER A 319 -13.43 53.40 -12.24
N GLU A 320 -12.80 52.33 -11.78
CA GLU A 320 -12.77 51.97 -10.36
C GLU A 320 -11.31 51.97 -9.91
N ALA A 321 -11.01 52.72 -8.85
CA ALA A 321 -9.66 52.82 -8.30
C ALA A 321 -9.29 51.49 -7.61
N VAL A 322 -8.83 50.52 -8.39
CA VAL A 322 -8.29 49.26 -7.89
C VAL A 322 -7.00 49.56 -7.13
N ASN A 323 -7.03 49.33 -5.82
CA ASN A 323 -5.90 49.49 -4.92
C ASN A 323 -4.81 48.46 -5.29
N MET A 324 -3.87 48.85 -6.15
CA MET A 324 -2.81 47.95 -6.60
C MET A 324 -1.87 47.60 -5.43
N PRO A 325 -1.49 46.31 -5.29
CA PRO A 325 -0.61 45.88 -4.21
C PRO A 325 0.77 46.52 -4.37
N ILE A 326 1.17 47.23 -3.33
CA ILE A 326 2.48 47.84 -3.17
C ILE A 326 3.55 46.73 -3.14
N ALA A 327 4.45 46.72 -4.12
CA ALA A 327 5.53 45.73 -4.23
C ALA A 327 6.88 46.31 -3.79
N TYR A 328 7.65 45.51 -3.06
CA TYR A 328 9.02 45.82 -2.66
C TYR A 328 9.98 44.82 -3.29
N LEU A 329 11.09 45.30 -3.84
CA LEU A 329 12.17 44.46 -4.39
C LEU A 329 13.50 44.76 -3.70
N CYS A 330 14.37 43.76 -3.61
CA CYS A 330 15.76 43.95 -3.19
C CYS A 330 16.55 44.70 -4.28
N ARG A 331 17.08 45.88 -3.94
CA ARG A 331 17.90 46.72 -4.84
C ARG A 331 19.16 47.22 -4.15
N ASN A 332 20.14 47.62 -4.95
CA ASN A 332 21.35 48.25 -4.45
C ASN A 332 21.02 49.71 -4.00
N PRO A 333 21.26 50.08 -2.72
CA PRO A 333 20.95 51.42 -2.23
C PRO A 333 21.75 52.53 -2.93
N ASN A 334 22.93 52.21 -3.46
CA ASN A 334 23.79 53.18 -4.14
C ASN A 334 23.32 53.47 -5.58
N ASN A 335 22.53 52.58 -6.20
CA ASN A 335 21.99 52.77 -7.54
C ASN A 335 20.63 52.08 -7.68
N PRO A 336 19.55 52.67 -7.14
CA PRO A 336 18.23 52.05 -7.13
C PRO A 336 17.62 51.92 -8.53
N SER A 337 18.20 52.55 -9.56
CA SER A 337 17.73 52.47 -10.94
C SER A 337 18.33 51.30 -11.72
N ASP A 338 19.41 50.69 -11.23
CA ASP A 338 20.08 49.59 -11.91
C ASP A 338 19.33 48.28 -11.69
N LEU A 339 18.80 47.73 -12.78
CA LEU A 339 18.13 46.44 -12.80
C LEU A 339 19.10 45.26 -12.60
N ASN A 340 20.41 45.46 -12.73
CA ASN A 340 21.37 44.36 -12.58
C ASN A 340 22.02 44.29 -11.19
N CYS A 341 21.71 45.22 -10.27
CA CYS A 341 22.34 45.35 -8.96
C CYS A 341 23.88 45.19 -9.00
N GLY A 342 24.51 45.68 -10.06
CA GLY A 342 25.94 45.49 -10.27
C GLY A 342 26.73 46.38 -9.30
N MET A 343 27.45 45.77 -8.36
CA MET A 343 28.73 46.33 -7.97
C MET A 343 29.76 45.75 -8.92
N ASP A 344 30.33 46.64 -9.72
CA ASP A 344 31.48 46.39 -10.56
C ASP A 344 32.58 45.68 -9.75
N LEU A 345 32.94 44.47 -10.17
CA LEU A 345 34.23 43.78 -10.03
C LEU A 345 34.04 42.29 -10.39
N THR A 346 33.93 41.96 -11.68
CA THR A 346 34.52 40.74 -12.28
C THR A 346 34.42 40.79 -13.81
N PRO A 347 35.41 40.20 -14.53
CA PRO A 347 35.76 40.62 -15.87
C PRO A 347 34.77 40.11 -16.93
N THR A 348 34.65 40.92 -17.97
CA THR A 348 33.99 40.65 -19.24
C THR A 348 34.27 39.22 -19.72
N PRO A 349 33.24 38.41 -20.06
CA PRO A 349 33.47 37.11 -20.66
C PRO A 349 34.10 37.29 -22.04
N THR A 350 35.30 36.74 -22.18
CA THR A 350 35.98 36.53 -23.46
C THR A 350 35.02 35.81 -24.42
N PRO A 351 34.96 36.21 -25.72
CA PRO A 351 34.10 35.55 -26.70
C PRO A 351 34.38 34.05 -26.72
N ALA A 352 33.32 33.26 -26.60
CA ALA A 352 33.39 31.80 -26.56
C ALA A 352 34.10 31.27 -27.81
N GLU A 353 35.16 30.48 -27.60
CA GLU A 353 35.84 29.75 -28.66
C GLU A 353 34.84 28.86 -29.43
N PRO A 354 35.00 28.71 -30.75
CA PRO A 354 34.12 27.87 -31.55
C PRO A 354 34.24 26.41 -31.12
N CYS A 355 33.20 25.89 -30.46
CA CYS A 355 33.10 24.48 -30.08
C CYS A 355 32.45 23.65 -31.20
N ILE A 356 32.77 22.36 -31.25
CA ILE A 356 32.22 21.42 -32.23
C ILE A 356 31.12 20.59 -31.53
N PRO A 357 29.94 20.37 -32.15
CA PRO A 357 28.91 19.53 -31.55
C PRO A 357 29.41 18.07 -31.35
N PRO A 358 29.14 17.44 -30.19
CA PRO A 358 29.66 16.12 -29.89
C PRO A 358 29.07 15.04 -30.83
N PRO A 359 29.86 14.04 -31.26
CA PRO A 359 29.37 12.91 -32.04
C PRO A 359 28.48 11.98 -31.18
N SER A 360 27.70 11.11 -31.84
CA SER A 360 26.73 10.23 -31.16
C SER A 360 27.36 9.30 -30.11
N CYS A 361 28.62 8.90 -30.29
CA CYS A 361 29.35 8.07 -29.33
C CYS A 361 29.69 8.81 -28.02
N ALA A 362 29.69 10.14 -28.02
CA ALA A 362 29.90 10.96 -26.83
C ALA A 362 28.61 11.14 -26.03
N SER A 363 27.47 11.15 -26.73
CA SER A 363 26.14 11.43 -26.17
C SER A 363 25.30 10.17 -26.14
N GLY A 364 25.56 9.30 -25.17
CA GLY A 364 24.78 8.07 -24.94
C GLY A 364 25.48 6.77 -25.35
N GLY A 365 26.67 6.82 -25.92
CA GLY A 365 27.47 5.66 -26.31
C GLY A 365 26.88 4.87 -27.49
N ILE A 366 27.73 4.19 -28.25
CA ILE A 366 27.33 3.31 -29.35
C ILE A 366 27.48 1.85 -28.92
N THR A 367 26.56 0.97 -29.29
CA THR A 367 26.66 -0.45 -28.96
C THR A 367 27.35 -1.19 -30.10
N ASP A 368 28.38 -1.98 -29.79
CA ASP A 368 29.02 -2.89 -30.77
C ASP A 368 28.15 -4.13 -31.05
N GLU A 369 28.56 -4.95 -32.02
CA GLU A 369 27.85 -6.18 -32.38
C GLU A 369 27.83 -7.23 -31.25
N GLN A 370 28.69 -7.08 -30.24
CA GLN A 370 28.76 -7.93 -29.06
C GLN A 370 27.92 -7.37 -27.88
N GLY A 371 27.24 -6.25 -28.06
CA GLY A 371 26.39 -5.64 -27.04
C GLY A 371 27.14 -4.73 -26.05
N ASN A 372 28.43 -4.46 -26.25
CA ASN A 372 29.19 -3.56 -25.40
C ASN A 372 28.96 -2.11 -25.83
N ARG A 373 28.77 -1.21 -24.85
CA ARG A 373 28.61 0.22 -25.10
C ARG A 373 29.96 0.92 -25.10
N LEU A 374 30.36 1.41 -26.26
CA LEU A 374 31.59 2.16 -26.51
C LEU A 374 31.34 3.66 -26.39
N TRP A 375 32.30 4.36 -25.79
CA TRP A 375 32.31 5.81 -25.63
C TRP A 375 33.54 6.37 -26.34
N CYS A 376 33.41 7.57 -26.87
CA CYS A 376 34.53 8.30 -27.45
C CYS A 376 34.83 9.52 -26.59
N ASP A 377 36.10 9.86 -26.47
CA ASP A 377 36.60 11.11 -25.89
C ASP A 377 37.04 12.04 -27.03
N PRO A 378 36.99 13.37 -26.85
CA PRO A 378 37.47 14.30 -27.86
C PRO A 378 39.00 14.16 -28.03
N PRO A 379 39.53 14.40 -29.24
CA PRO A 379 40.96 14.64 -29.43
C PRO A 379 41.46 15.78 -28.52
N PRO A 380 42.74 15.79 -28.11
CA PRO A 380 43.27 16.72 -27.11
C PRO A 380 43.10 18.22 -27.42
N ASP A 381 42.82 18.58 -28.68
CA ASP A 381 42.66 19.97 -29.14
C ASP A 381 41.22 20.34 -29.55
N VAL A 382 40.22 19.50 -29.23
CA VAL A 382 38.81 19.73 -29.59
C VAL A 382 37.94 19.85 -28.34
N LEU A 383 37.30 21.00 -28.15
CA LEU A 383 36.24 21.16 -27.15
C LEU A 383 34.87 20.86 -27.75
N TRP A 384 34.15 19.92 -27.15
CA TRP A 384 32.74 19.69 -27.48
C TRP A 384 31.85 20.75 -26.85
N CYS A 385 30.83 21.19 -27.59
CA CYS A 385 29.83 22.10 -27.04
C CYS A 385 29.06 21.40 -25.90
N PRO A 386 28.78 22.10 -24.77
CA PRO A 386 27.93 21.56 -23.73
C PRO A 386 26.55 21.24 -24.32
N SER A 387 26.18 19.97 -24.30
CA SER A 387 24.87 19.51 -24.76
C SER A 387 23.79 20.20 -23.93
N LEU A 388 22.94 21.01 -24.58
CA LEU A 388 21.65 21.40 -24.03
C LEU A 388 20.76 20.15 -24.02
N GLU A 389 20.95 19.31 -23.01
CA GLU A 389 20.16 18.10 -22.78
C GLU A 389 18.69 18.50 -22.52
N THR A 390 17.90 18.60 -23.58
CA THR A 390 16.44 18.40 -23.53
C THR A 390 16.13 16.90 -23.52
N THR A 391 16.79 16.14 -22.64
CA THR A 391 16.31 14.81 -22.27
C THR A 391 15.09 15.05 -21.39
N VAL A 392 13.90 14.96 -21.99
CA VAL A 392 12.63 14.86 -21.27
C VAL A 392 12.74 13.63 -20.38
N LYS A 393 13.19 13.80 -19.14
CA LYS A 393 13.24 12.73 -18.15
C LYS A 393 11.81 12.22 -18.00
N PRO A 394 11.59 10.88 -17.99
CA PRO A 394 10.29 10.32 -17.72
C PRO A 394 9.83 10.82 -16.34
N CYS A 395 8.82 11.69 -16.35
CA CYS A 395 8.25 12.25 -15.14
C CYS A 395 7.02 11.43 -14.73
N ILE A 396 6.73 11.38 -13.43
CA ILE A 396 5.56 10.67 -12.94
C ILE A 396 4.33 11.58 -13.15
N PRO A 397 3.19 11.06 -13.65
CA PRO A 397 1.95 11.82 -13.75
C PRO A 397 1.62 12.52 -12.44
N ARG A 398 1.32 13.82 -12.52
CA ARG A 398 1.17 14.72 -11.38
C ARG A 398 -0.17 14.45 -10.66
N PRO A 399 -0.18 13.96 -9.40
CA PRO A 399 -1.41 13.80 -8.63
C PRO A 399 -1.91 15.17 -8.12
N PRO A 400 -3.21 15.32 -7.77
CA PRO A 400 -3.76 16.58 -7.28
C PRO A 400 -3.04 17.14 -6.04
N CYS A 401 -2.50 16.25 -5.20
CA CYS A 401 -1.77 16.65 -4.01
C CYS A 401 -0.34 17.17 -4.28
N ALA A 402 0.18 17.05 -5.50
CA ALA A 402 1.46 17.67 -5.86
C ALA A 402 1.37 19.21 -5.88
N ASP A 403 0.17 19.77 -6.05
CA ASP A 403 -0.08 21.21 -6.11
C ASP A 403 -0.40 21.84 -4.75
N GLY A 404 -0.40 21.04 -3.69
CA GLY A 404 -0.74 21.49 -2.34
C GLY A 404 -2.24 21.39 -2.07
N ILE A 405 -2.61 20.68 -1.02
CA ILE A 405 -3.99 20.60 -0.52
C ILE A 405 -4.05 21.32 0.81
N ASP A 406 -5.01 22.22 0.97
CA ASP A 406 -5.22 22.93 2.24
C ASP A 406 -5.90 22.01 3.25
N SER A 407 -5.33 21.96 4.46
CA SER A 407 -5.86 21.28 5.63
C SER A 407 -6.91 22.16 6.31
N PRO A 408 -7.92 21.57 6.99
CA PRO A 408 -8.83 22.31 7.86
C PRO A 408 -8.12 23.17 8.92
N ASP A 409 -6.93 22.74 9.34
CA ASP A 409 -6.11 23.42 10.34
C ASP A 409 -5.21 24.53 9.74
N GLY A 410 -5.38 24.89 8.47
CA GLY A 410 -4.64 25.98 7.81
C GLY A 410 -3.27 25.61 7.24
N TYR A 411 -2.90 24.32 7.25
CA TYR A 411 -1.63 23.85 6.67
C TYR A 411 -1.79 23.46 5.20
N ARG A 412 -0.79 23.76 4.35
CA ARG A 412 -0.75 23.31 2.95
C ARG A 412 0.12 22.05 2.82
N MET A 413 -0.49 20.94 2.43
CA MET A 413 0.14 19.62 2.36
C MET A 413 0.52 19.24 0.92
N TYR A 414 1.75 18.78 0.70
CA TYR A 414 2.26 18.37 -0.62
C TYR A 414 2.62 16.88 -0.68
N CYS A 415 2.29 16.23 -1.80
CA CYS A 415 2.78 14.89 -2.09
C CYS A 415 4.23 14.90 -2.58
N ARG A 416 5.10 14.15 -1.90
CA ARG A 416 6.48 13.91 -2.34
C ARG A 416 6.52 12.69 -3.27
N PRO A 417 7.37 12.68 -4.31
CA PRO A 417 7.61 11.49 -5.13
C PRO A 417 8.05 10.29 -4.26
N PRO A 418 7.71 9.06 -4.68
CA PRO A 418 7.89 7.85 -3.87
C PRO A 418 9.35 7.49 -3.58
N ASP A 419 10.31 7.98 -4.38
CA ASP A 419 11.72 7.70 -4.19
C ASP A 419 12.57 8.97 -4.00
N ARG A 420 13.62 8.88 -3.17
CA ARG A 420 14.58 9.99 -2.94
C ARG A 420 15.66 10.05 -4.01
N SER A 421 15.68 9.11 -4.95
CA SER A 421 16.57 9.19 -6.09
C SER A 421 16.16 10.37 -6.98
N THR A 422 17.13 11.11 -7.51
CA THR A 422 16.95 12.34 -8.30
C THR A 422 16.27 12.12 -9.67
N ALA A 423 15.68 10.94 -9.89
CA ALA A 423 15.05 10.54 -11.14
C ALA A 423 13.53 10.78 -11.17
N ASP A 424 12.86 10.81 -10.02
CA ASP A 424 11.40 10.86 -9.95
C ASP A 424 10.90 12.27 -9.61
N ILE A 425 10.68 13.09 -10.64
CA ILE A 425 10.05 14.41 -10.52
C ILE A 425 8.61 14.33 -11.07
N TRP A 426 7.66 15.00 -10.43
CA TRP A 426 6.31 15.17 -10.98
C TRP A 426 6.36 15.91 -12.31
N CYS A 427 5.53 15.52 -13.28
CA CYS A 427 5.47 16.25 -14.53
C CYS A 427 5.11 17.74 -14.30
N PRO A 428 5.72 18.67 -15.06
CA PRO A 428 5.32 20.07 -15.02
C PRO A 428 3.84 20.19 -15.41
N LEU A 429 3.15 21.19 -14.85
CA LEU A 429 1.77 21.49 -15.23
C LEU A 429 1.73 21.76 -16.74
N SER A 430 1.00 20.93 -17.48
CA SER A 430 0.66 21.25 -18.86
C SER A 430 -0.12 22.55 -18.83
N ILE A 431 0.49 23.64 -19.31
CA ILE A 431 -0.19 24.92 -19.49
C ILE A 431 -1.08 24.73 -20.72
N THR A 432 -2.18 24.01 -20.56
CA THR A 432 -3.22 23.95 -21.58
C THR A 432 -4.02 25.26 -21.42
N PRO A 433 -4.07 26.14 -22.43
CA PRO A 433 -4.92 27.32 -22.36
C PRO A 433 -6.35 26.86 -22.11
N GLN A 434 -6.94 27.23 -20.98
CA GLN A 434 -8.37 27.02 -20.79
C GLN A 434 -9.11 27.93 -21.77
N PRO A 435 -9.93 27.38 -22.68
CA PRO A 435 -10.81 28.21 -23.48
C PRO A 435 -11.95 28.68 -22.57
N GLY A 436 -11.96 29.97 -22.21
CA GLY A 436 -13.18 30.61 -21.74
C GLY A 436 -13.15 31.41 -20.43
N THR A 437 -12.00 31.81 -19.91
CA THR A 437 -11.96 32.80 -18.82
C THR A 437 -11.43 34.13 -19.34
N ARG A 438 -12.36 34.99 -19.79
CA ARG A 438 -12.09 36.42 -19.98
C ARG A 438 -11.79 37.01 -18.60
N GLN A 439 -10.62 37.62 -18.46
CA GLN A 439 -10.36 38.66 -17.48
C GLN A 439 -10.54 40.02 -18.15
#